data_AF-A0A538P4Z0-F1
#
_entry.id   AF-A0A538P4Z0-F1
#
_cell.length_a   1.000
_cell.length_b   1.000
_cell.length_c   1.000
_cell.angle_alpha   90.00
_cell.angle_beta   90.00
_cell.angle_gamma   90.00
#
_symmetry.space_group_name_H-M   'P 1'
#
loop_
_entity.id
_entity.type
_entity.pdbx_description
1 polymer ?
#
loop_
_entity_poly.entity_id
_entity_poly.type
_entity_poly.pdbx_seq_one_letter_code
_entity_poly.pdbx_strand_id
1 'polypeptide(L)'
;MWNEGDPGGAGGGGVSNVFPRPSYQASFKIPSSPKGTRGRGMPDVAGDADPFTGYQVRVGGQNTVIGGTSAVAPLWAGLLARINESLVSRGKSPVGFINPLLYQSPMLFRDIVQGDNDIDGTLHKYKAGAGWDACTGLGTPDGTKLLRALGG
;
A
#
# COMPACT_ATOMS: atom_id res chain seq x y z
N MET A 1 1.47 11.06 3.50
CA MET A 1 0.23 10.33 3.21
C MET A 1 -0.60 11.23 2.30
N TRP A 2 -1.25 10.70 1.26
CA TRP A 2 -2.03 11.50 0.30
C TRP A 2 -3.47 11.71 0.81
N ASN A 3 -3.82 12.95 1.11
CA ASN A 3 -5.18 13.44 1.37
C ASN A 3 -5.23 14.94 1.05
N GLU A 4 -5.97 15.30 0.01
CA GLU A 4 -6.19 16.68 -0.44
C GLU A 4 -7.59 17.21 -0.09
N GLY A 5 -8.34 16.46 0.73
CA GLY A 5 -9.72 16.75 1.08
C GLY A 5 -10.69 16.59 -0.09
N ASP A 6 -11.95 16.95 0.13
CA ASP A 6 -12.96 17.06 -0.93
C ASP A 6 -12.78 18.38 -1.70
N PRO A 7 -12.58 18.39 -3.05
CA PRO A 7 -12.70 17.26 -3.99
C PRO A 7 -11.38 16.65 -4.48
N GLY A 8 -10.24 16.97 -3.86
CA GLY A 8 -8.90 16.53 -4.29
C GLY A 8 -8.63 15.02 -4.15
N GLY A 9 -9.30 14.36 -3.20
CA GLY A 9 -9.21 12.92 -2.98
C GLY A 9 -8.11 12.50 -2.01
N ALA A 10 -8.06 11.20 -1.72
CA ALA A 10 -7.12 10.61 -0.77
C ALA A 10 -6.82 9.14 -1.09
N GLY A 11 -5.77 8.61 -0.45
CA GLY A 11 -5.52 7.18 -0.44
C GLY A 11 -6.65 6.39 0.23
N GLY A 12 -7.27 5.47 -0.49
CA GLY A 12 -8.29 4.59 0.09
C GLY A 12 -7.72 3.65 1.16
N GLY A 13 -8.54 3.27 2.14
CA GLY A 13 -8.14 2.35 3.20
C GLY A 13 -9.23 2.15 4.25
N GLY A 14 -9.10 1.11 5.06
CA GLY A 14 -10.07 0.80 6.10
C GLY A 14 -10.13 -0.67 6.49
N VAL A 15 -11.28 -1.11 7.00
CA VAL A 15 -11.50 -2.48 7.48
C VAL A 15 -12.73 -3.06 6.79
N SER A 16 -12.56 -4.22 6.16
CA SER A 16 -13.62 -4.90 5.43
C SER A 16 -14.77 -5.31 6.36
N ASN A 17 -16.01 -5.15 5.89
CA ASN A 17 -17.19 -5.71 6.54
C ASN A 17 -17.58 -7.10 5.99
N VAL A 18 -16.86 -7.59 4.98
CA VAL A 18 -17.19 -8.81 4.24
C VAL A 18 -16.13 -9.88 4.44
N PHE A 19 -14.86 -9.51 4.30
CA PHE A 19 -13.76 -10.46 4.39
C PHE A 19 -13.24 -10.53 5.83
N PRO A 20 -13.16 -11.73 6.42
CA PRO A 20 -12.56 -11.90 7.74
C PRO A 20 -11.08 -11.52 7.71
N ARG A 21 -10.53 -11.16 8.86
CA ARG A 21 -9.10 -10.87 8.98
C ARG A 21 -8.29 -12.12 8.59
N PRO A 22 -7.42 -12.05 7.57
CA PRO A 22 -6.57 -13.18 7.20
C PRO A 22 -5.54 -13.46 8.29
N SER A 23 -5.09 -14.71 8.41
CA SER A 23 -4.14 -15.14 9.45
C SER A 23 -2.82 -14.37 9.42
N TYR A 24 -2.33 -14.00 8.24
CA TYR A 24 -1.12 -13.20 8.09
C TYR A 24 -1.25 -11.75 8.62
N GLN A 25 -2.47 -11.25 8.83
CA GLN A 25 -2.74 -9.95 9.47
C GLN A 25 -3.01 -10.06 10.97
N ALA A 26 -3.08 -11.26 11.53
CA ALA A 26 -3.58 -11.48 12.89
C ALA A 26 -2.72 -10.82 13.98
N SER A 27 -1.41 -10.73 13.77
CA SER A 27 -0.46 -10.10 14.71
C SER A 27 -0.49 -8.57 14.68
N PHE A 28 -1.16 -7.95 13.70
CA PHE A 28 -1.21 -6.51 13.54
C PHE A 28 -2.41 -5.90 14.28
N LYS A 29 -2.19 -4.70 14.83
CA LYS A 29 -3.22 -3.93 15.54
C LYS A 29 -4.18 -3.26 14.55
N ILE A 30 -4.98 -4.07 13.85
CA ILE A 30 -6.00 -3.59 12.92
C ILE A 30 -7.26 -3.21 13.74
N PRO A 31 -7.78 -1.97 13.59
CA PRO A 31 -9.00 -1.54 14.30
C PRO A 31 -10.25 -2.29 13.82
N SER A 32 -11.37 -2.07 14.49
CA SER A 32 -12.68 -2.44 13.93
C SER A 32 -13.14 -1.40 12.90
N SER A 33 -13.92 -1.85 11.92
CA SER A 33 -14.62 -0.95 10.99
C SER A 33 -15.57 0.00 11.73
N PRO A 34 -16.09 1.07 11.09
CA PRO A 34 -17.14 1.90 11.65
C PRO A 34 -18.40 1.12 12.04
N LYS A 35 -18.63 -0.06 11.44
CA LYS A 35 -19.73 -0.97 11.79
C LYS A 35 -19.39 -1.98 12.89
N GLY A 36 -18.19 -1.91 13.48
CA GLY A 36 -17.72 -2.81 14.53
C GLY A 36 -17.05 -4.09 14.05
N THR A 37 -17.00 -4.35 12.75
CA THR A 37 -16.46 -5.60 12.18
C THR A 37 -14.95 -5.70 12.31
N ARG A 38 -14.45 -6.88 12.73
CA ARG A 38 -13.02 -7.23 12.74
C ARG A 38 -12.63 -7.94 11.44
N GLY A 39 -12.58 -7.20 10.35
CA GLY A 39 -12.27 -7.74 9.03
C GLY A 39 -10.81 -7.56 8.58
N ARG A 40 -10.57 -7.90 7.31
CA ARG A 40 -9.32 -7.62 6.59
C ARG A 40 -9.08 -6.12 6.53
N GLY A 41 -7.93 -5.67 7.03
CA GLY A 41 -7.53 -4.26 6.99
C GLY A 41 -6.88 -3.92 5.64
N MET A 42 -7.18 -2.78 5.04
CA MET A 42 -6.60 -2.28 3.78
C MET A 42 -5.97 -0.89 3.99
N PRO A 43 -4.96 -0.50 3.20
CA PRO A 43 -4.27 -1.32 2.19
C PRO A 43 -3.24 -2.29 2.81
N ASP A 44 -2.56 -3.09 1.98
CA ASP A 44 -1.37 -3.84 2.43
C ASP A 44 -0.11 -2.98 2.40
N VAL A 45 0.00 -2.10 1.40
CA VAL A 45 1.19 -1.30 1.08
C VAL A 45 0.77 0.01 0.42
N ALA A 46 1.69 0.97 0.36
CA ALA A 46 1.49 2.27 -0.25
C ALA A 46 2.63 2.66 -1.22
N GLY A 47 2.35 3.67 -2.04
CA GLY A 47 3.30 4.34 -2.93
C GLY A 47 2.84 5.77 -3.14
N ASP A 48 3.62 6.55 -3.90
CA ASP A 48 3.19 7.92 -4.20
C ASP A 48 1.94 7.91 -5.08
N ALA A 49 0.96 8.72 -4.70
CA ALA A 49 -0.34 8.80 -5.32
C ALA A 49 -0.86 10.24 -5.33
N ASP A 50 -0.10 11.21 -4.83
CA ASP A 50 -0.51 12.60 -4.75
C ASP A 50 -0.27 13.28 -6.12
N PRO A 51 -1.31 13.82 -6.80
CA PRO A 51 -1.13 14.57 -8.04
C PRO A 51 -0.12 15.74 -7.97
N PHE A 52 0.09 16.38 -6.82
CA PHE A 52 1.07 17.45 -6.65
C PHE A 52 2.52 16.95 -6.64
N THR A 53 2.75 15.68 -6.33
CA THR A 53 4.04 15.00 -6.49
C THR A 53 4.02 13.91 -7.56
N GLY A 54 3.02 13.96 -8.44
CA GLY A 54 2.61 12.87 -9.29
C GLY A 54 3.58 12.47 -10.40
N TYR A 55 3.16 11.48 -11.17
CA TYR A 55 3.93 10.88 -12.25
C TYR A 55 3.77 11.68 -13.53
N GLN A 56 4.90 12.03 -14.16
CA GLN A 56 4.91 12.60 -15.49
C GLN A 56 4.54 11.53 -16.52
N VAL A 57 3.49 11.79 -17.30
CA VAL A 57 2.95 10.86 -18.30
C VAL A 57 2.61 11.59 -19.58
N ARG A 58 2.39 10.82 -20.66
CA ARG A 58 1.90 11.33 -21.93
C ARG A 58 0.55 10.69 -22.26
N VAL A 59 -0.51 11.48 -22.25
CA VAL A 59 -1.90 11.03 -22.50
C VAL A 59 -2.45 11.76 -23.71
N GLY A 60 -2.95 11.03 -24.71
CA GLY A 60 -3.45 11.66 -25.94
C GLY A 60 -2.40 12.50 -26.68
N GLY A 61 -1.12 12.18 -26.52
CA GLY A 61 0.00 12.94 -27.10
C GLY A 61 0.45 14.16 -26.29
N GLN A 62 -0.23 14.51 -25.19
CA GLN A 62 0.09 15.65 -24.33
C GLN A 62 0.84 15.22 -23.07
N ASN A 63 1.85 15.98 -22.68
CA ASN A 63 2.56 15.77 -21.41
C ASN A 63 1.71 16.32 -20.26
N THR A 64 1.51 15.52 -19.23
CA THR A 64 0.75 15.89 -18.03
C THR A 64 1.30 15.17 -16.80
N VAL A 65 0.83 15.55 -15.62
CA VAL A 65 1.14 14.89 -14.34
C VAL A 65 -0.13 14.25 -13.81
N ILE A 66 -0.04 13.00 -13.36
CA ILE A 66 -1.16 12.26 -12.75
C ILE A 66 -0.77 11.69 -11.38
N GLY A 67 -1.73 11.65 -10.46
CA GLY A 67 -1.64 10.90 -9.22
C GLY A 67 -2.63 9.74 -9.19
N GLY A 68 -3.19 9.49 -8.01
CA GLY A 68 -4.12 8.40 -7.74
C GLY A 68 -3.42 7.07 -7.43
N THR A 69 -4.07 6.26 -6.60
CA THR A 69 -3.61 4.88 -6.30
C THR A 69 -3.56 4.00 -7.55
N SER A 70 -4.24 4.40 -8.63
CA SER A 70 -4.13 3.80 -9.96
C SER A 70 -2.70 3.77 -10.50
N ALA A 71 -1.84 4.72 -10.11
CA ALA A 71 -0.42 4.72 -10.46
C ALA A 71 0.42 3.79 -9.57
N VAL A 72 -0.03 3.54 -8.34
CA VAL A 72 0.68 2.68 -7.37
C VAL A 72 0.60 1.20 -7.74
N ALA A 73 -0.53 0.74 -8.25
CA ALA A 73 -0.70 -0.65 -8.69
C ALA A 73 0.32 -1.07 -9.79
N PRO A 74 0.47 -0.35 -10.93
CA PRO A 74 1.46 -0.69 -11.94
C PRO A 74 2.90 -0.43 -11.47
N LEU A 75 3.14 0.54 -10.57
CA LEU A 75 4.46 0.72 -9.94
C LEU A 75 4.90 -0.54 -9.19
N TRP A 76 4.02 -1.09 -8.35
CA TRP A 76 4.26 -2.34 -7.63
C TRP A 76 4.37 -3.55 -8.57
N ALA A 77 3.57 -3.62 -9.63
CA ALA A 77 3.68 -4.66 -10.64
C ALA A 77 5.07 -4.65 -11.31
N GLY A 78 5.59 -3.47 -11.65
CA GLY A 78 6.94 -3.31 -12.20
C GLY A 78 8.03 -3.75 -11.22
N LEU A 79 7.91 -3.38 -9.94
CA LEU A 79 8.84 -3.83 -8.89
C LEU A 79 8.85 -5.37 -8.77
N LEU A 80 7.67 -6.00 -8.68
CA LEU A 80 7.57 -7.45 -8.56
C LEU A 80 8.07 -8.17 -9.82
N ALA A 81 7.88 -7.59 -11.01
CA ALA A 81 8.43 -8.13 -12.26
C ALA A 81 9.96 -8.16 -12.23
N ARG A 82 10.61 -7.08 -11.78
CA ARG A 82 12.08 -7.02 -11.63
C ARG A 82 12.60 -7.98 -10.56
N ILE A 83 11.85 -8.14 -9.47
CA ILE A 83 12.18 -9.14 -8.44
C ILE A 83 12.08 -10.55 -9.03
N ASN A 84 11.00 -10.86 -9.74
CA ASN A 84 10.81 -12.17 -10.38
C ASN A 84 11.89 -12.47 -11.42
N GLU A 85 12.28 -11.49 -12.24
CA GLU A 85 13.40 -11.62 -13.17
C GLU A 85 14.69 -12.04 -12.45
N SER A 86 15.03 -11.34 -11.36
CA SER A 86 16.21 -11.69 -10.56
C SER A 86 16.10 -13.08 -9.91
N LEU A 87 14.94 -13.45 -9.36
CA LEU A 87 14.72 -14.76 -8.75
C LEU A 87 14.86 -15.89 -9.77
N VAL A 88 14.21 -15.76 -10.93
CA VAL A 88 14.24 -16.77 -12.01
C VAL A 88 15.65 -16.93 -12.58
N SER A 89 16.41 -15.84 -12.74
CA SER A 89 17.82 -15.91 -13.18
C SER A 89 18.72 -16.72 -12.24
N ARG A 90 18.28 -16.95 -11.00
CA ARG A 90 18.98 -17.73 -9.96
C ARG A 90 18.31 -19.08 -9.69
N GLY A 91 17.45 -19.55 -10.60
CA GLY A 91 16.76 -20.83 -10.49
C GLY A 91 15.66 -20.87 -9.42
N LYS A 92 15.15 -19.71 -8.97
CA LYS A 92 14.04 -19.63 -8.01
C LYS A 92 12.70 -19.40 -8.70
N SER A 93 11.62 -19.77 -8.03
CA SER A 93 10.26 -19.50 -8.51
C SER A 93 9.86 -18.03 -8.34
N PRO A 94 8.95 -17.50 -9.17
CA PRO A 94 8.32 -16.19 -8.97
C PRO A 94 7.59 -16.10 -7.62
N VAL A 95 7.44 -14.88 -7.08
CA VAL A 95 6.89 -14.64 -5.74
C VAL A 95 5.42 -15.05 -5.54
N GLY A 96 4.61 -15.06 -6.61
CA GLY A 96 3.19 -15.39 -6.53
C GLY A 96 2.41 -14.53 -5.52
N PHE A 97 1.61 -15.19 -4.66
CA PHE A 97 0.84 -14.52 -3.61
C PHE A 97 1.76 -14.06 -2.47
N ILE A 98 2.16 -12.79 -2.52
CA ILE A 98 3.21 -12.25 -1.66
C ILE A 98 2.74 -11.76 -0.29
N ASN A 99 1.43 -11.54 -0.07
CA ASN A 99 0.93 -10.89 1.16
C ASN A 99 1.47 -11.55 2.45
N PRO A 100 1.42 -12.88 2.65
CA PRO A 100 1.94 -13.49 3.87
C PRO A 100 3.41 -13.15 4.15
N LEU A 101 4.24 -13.07 3.10
CA LEU A 101 5.67 -12.73 3.21
C LEU A 101 5.86 -11.25 3.61
N LEU A 102 5.05 -10.35 3.05
CA LEU A 102 5.13 -8.92 3.38
C LEU A 102 4.80 -8.68 4.87
N TYR A 103 3.74 -9.31 5.37
CA TYR A 103 3.34 -9.18 6.77
C TYR A 103 4.31 -9.86 7.76
N GLN A 104 5.10 -10.84 7.32
CA GLN A 104 6.19 -11.40 8.13
C GLN A 104 7.42 -10.47 8.19
N SER A 105 7.54 -9.53 7.25
CA SER A 105 8.72 -8.68 7.10
C SER A 105 8.39 -7.18 7.06
N PRO A 106 7.67 -6.64 8.07
CA PRO A 106 7.25 -5.23 8.08
C PRO A 106 8.44 -4.25 8.12
N MET A 107 9.61 -4.69 8.61
CA MET A 107 10.84 -3.88 8.66
C MET A 107 11.44 -3.54 7.29
N LEU A 108 10.94 -4.15 6.21
CA LEU A 108 11.38 -3.86 4.84
C LEU A 108 10.72 -2.60 4.26
N PHE A 109 9.78 -2.02 4.99
CA PHE A 109 8.99 -0.89 4.55
C PHE A 109 9.39 0.37 5.30
N ARG A 110 9.32 1.49 4.59
CA ARG A 110 9.31 2.81 5.20
C ARG A 110 7.91 3.09 5.71
N ASP A 111 7.79 3.11 7.03
CA ASP A 111 6.56 3.40 7.76
C ASP A 111 6.12 4.86 7.55
N ILE A 112 4.82 5.07 7.31
CA ILE A 112 4.22 6.39 7.11
C ILE A 112 3.33 6.68 8.31
N VAL A 113 3.82 7.49 9.25
CA VAL A 113 3.19 7.62 10.57
C VAL A 113 2.34 8.89 10.74
N GLN A 114 2.13 9.67 9.68
CA GLN A 114 1.43 10.95 9.73
C GLN A 114 0.44 11.11 8.57
N GLY A 115 -0.69 11.74 8.88
CA GLY A 115 -1.83 11.96 7.98
C GLY A 115 -3.02 11.06 8.28
N ASP A 116 -4.08 11.22 7.50
CA ASP A 116 -5.33 10.46 7.61
C ASP A 116 -6.03 10.47 6.25
N ASN A 117 -6.90 9.49 5.98
CA ASN A 117 -7.65 9.39 4.72
C ASN A 117 -9.11 9.82 4.84
N ASP A 118 -9.40 10.73 5.79
CA ASP A 118 -10.71 11.31 5.97
C ASP A 118 -10.80 12.62 5.17
N ILE A 119 -11.52 12.61 4.06
CA ILE A 119 -11.51 13.74 3.10
C ILE A 119 -12.42 14.90 3.51
N ASP A 120 -13.42 14.64 4.35
CA ASP A 120 -14.41 15.62 4.80
C ASP A 120 -14.42 15.78 6.33
N GLY A 121 -13.59 15.00 7.04
CA GLY A 121 -13.46 15.03 8.48
C GLY A 121 -14.64 14.42 9.22
N THR A 122 -15.57 13.75 8.54
CA THR A 122 -16.80 13.20 9.16
C THR A 122 -16.61 11.80 9.71
N LEU A 123 -15.68 11.02 9.13
CA LEU A 123 -15.46 9.64 9.54
C LEU A 123 -14.63 9.55 10.83
N HIS A 124 -13.83 10.58 11.10
CA HIS A 124 -12.82 10.68 12.17
C HIS A 124 -11.89 9.46 12.21
N LYS A 125 -11.79 8.75 11.09
CA LYS A 125 -10.98 7.56 10.81
C LYS A 125 -10.68 7.57 9.30
N TYR A 126 -9.60 6.95 8.83
CA TYR A 126 -8.53 6.32 9.59
C TYR A 126 -7.33 7.25 9.64
N LYS A 127 -6.49 7.12 10.68
CA LYS A 127 -5.26 7.90 10.83
C LYS A 127 -4.05 6.99 10.66
N ALA A 128 -3.03 7.53 10.01
CA ALA A 128 -1.73 6.90 9.92
C ALA A 128 -1.02 6.89 11.27
N GLY A 129 -0.14 5.92 11.51
CA GLY A 129 0.54 5.77 12.78
C GLY A 129 1.60 4.69 12.74
N ALA A 130 2.34 4.50 13.83
CA ALA A 130 3.43 3.55 13.86
C ALA A 130 2.97 2.10 13.59
N GLY A 131 3.64 1.44 12.65
CA GLY A 131 3.34 0.08 12.19
C GLY A 131 2.29 0.05 11.10
N TRP A 132 1.53 -1.05 11.02
CA TRP A 132 0.47 -1.12 10.02
C TRP A 132 -0.68 -0.16 10.38
N ASP A 133 -1.14 0.61 9.41
CA ASP A 133 -2.32 1.45 9.54
C ASP A 133 -3.29 1.32 8.35
N ALA A 134 -4.51 1.79 8.55
CA ALA A 134 -5.58 1.71 7.54
C ALA A 134 -5.57 2.89 6.55
N CYS A 135 -4.42 3.55 6.37
CA CYS A 135 -4.17 4.58 5.36
C CYS A 135 -3.10 4.12 4.37
N THR A 136 -2.02 3.49 4.86
CA THR A 136 -0.82 3.15 4.09
C THR A 136 -0.35 1.71 4.27
N GLY A 137 -1.03 0.93 5.10
CA GLY A 137 -0.72 -0.46 5.34
C GLY A 137 0.64 -0.60 6.01
N LEU A 138 1.51 -1.45 5.46
CA LEU A 138 2.90 -1.59 5.92
C LEU A 138 3.79 -0.38 5.54
N GLY A 139 3.30 0.52 4.68
CA GLY A 139 4.07 1.65 4.15
C GLY A 139 4.63 1.41 2.74
N THR A 140 5.68 2.14 2.39
CA THR A 140 6.33 2.07 1.06
C THR A 140 7.50 1.09 1.09
N PRO A 141 7.66 0.19 0.11
CA PRO A 141 8.72 -0.81 0.16
C PRO A 141 10.08 -0.18 -0.15
N ASP A 142 11.14 -0.73 0.44
CA ASP A 142 12.48 -0.63 -0.13
C ASP A 142 12.68 -1.82 -1.07
N GLY A 143 12.67 -1.55 -2.38
CA GLY A 143 12.74 -2.61 -3.40
C GLY A 143 14.01 -3.46 -3.32
N THR A 144 15.15 -2.86 -2.92
CA THR A 144 16.41 -3.60 -2.74
C THR A 144 16.36 -4.49 -1.51
N LYS A 145 15.83 -4.01 -0.39
CA LYS A 145 15.64 -4.84 0.81
C LYS A 145 14.64 -5.96 0.55
N LEU A 146 13.56 -5.68 -0.17
CA LEU A 146 12.56 -6.67 -0.54
C LEU A 146 13.16 -7.78 -1.42
N LEU A 147 13.95 -7.42 -2.43
CA LEU A 147 14.65 -8.40 -3.25
C LEU A 147 15.58 -9.30 -2.43
N ARG A 148 16.42 -8.70 -1.56
CA ARG A 148 17.34 -9.46 -0.69
C ARG A 148 16.61 -10.40 0.26
N ALA A 149 15.49 -9.96 0.84
CA ALA A 149 14.68 -10.77 1.75
C ALA A 149 14.05 -11.99 1.04
N LEU A 150 13.74 -11.87 -0.25
CA LEU A 150 13.26 -12.97 -1.08
C LEU A 150 14.41 -13.87 -1.61
N GLY A 151 15.64 -13.58 -1.18
CA GLY A 151 16.85 -14.31 -1.54
C GLY A 151 17.35 -14.02 -2.96
N GLY A 152 17.04 -12.84 -3.48
CA GLY A 152 17.78 -12.23 -4.58
C GLY A 152 19.00 -11.46 -4.12
#